data_AF-A0A1E3G4V7-F1
#
_entry.id   AF-A0A1E3G4V7-F1
#
_cell.length_a   1.000
_cell.length_b   1.000
_cell.length_c   1.000
_cell.angle_alpha   90.00
_cell.angle_beta   90.00
_cell.angle_gamma   90.00
#
_symmetry.space_group_name_H-M   'P 1'
#
loop_
_entity.id
_entity.type
_entity.pdbx_description
1 polymer ?
#
loop_
_entity_poly.entity_id
_entity_poly.type
_entity_poly.pdbx_seq_one_letter_code
_entity_poly.pdbx_strand_id
1 'polypeptide(L)'
;MTVSVFEYLFRGEKDLFKGTWICDKWSWEPFPVVRLDMNSLNTENPELLKQAIDDEMRSLSVNYGVELKRSTYDGKFYELIEKLSEKSKKNRSSCWSMNTKNPSLTIYLTNRKPTK
;
A
#
# COMPACT_ATOMS: atom_id res chain seq x y z
N MET A 1 11.84 16.20 3.30
CA MET A 1 11.62 14.74 3.26
C MET A 1 10.53 14.46 2.24
N THR A 2 10.78 13.61 1.25
CA THR A 2 9.88 13.43 0.10
C THR A 2 9.16 12.08 0.21
N VAL A 3 7.92 12.01 -0.28
CA VAL A 3 7.12 10.76 -0.33
C VAL A 3 7.84 9.66 -1.11
N SER A 4 8.64 10.03 -2.12
CA SER A 4 9.48 9.10 -2.87
C SER A 4 10.51 8.36 -2.01
N VAL A 5 11.08 9.00 -0.98
CA VAL A 5 12.05 8.33 -0.09
C VAL A 5 11.37 7.21 0.69
N PHE A 6 10.15 7.44 1.18
CA PHE A 6 9.36 6.40 1.84
C PHE A 6 8.99 5.28 0.86
N GLU A 7 8.59 5.63 -0.36
CA GLU A 7 8.31 4.66 -1.41
C GLU A 7 9.51 3.73 -1.65
N TYR A 8 10.72 4.27 -1.85
CA TYR A 8 11.92 3.46 -2.04
C TYR A 8 12.29 2.62 -0.81
N LEU A 9 12.08 3.16 0.39
CA LEU A 9 12.32 2.44 1.65
C LEU A 9 11.41 1.21 1.77
N PHE A 10 10.13 1.36 1.45
CA PHE A 10 9.16 0.25 1.50
C PHE A 10 9.29 -0.69 0.31
N ARG A 11 9.80 -0.24 -0.85
CA ARG A 11 10.15 -1.12 -1.98
C ARG A 11 11.39 -1.97 -1.71
N GLY A 12 12.18 -1.66 -0.68
CA GLY A 12 13.38 -2.41 -0.32
C GLY A 12 14.62 -2.04 -1.15
N GLU A 13 14.66 -0.85 -1.74
CA GLU A 13 15.77 -0.38 -2.59
C GLU A 13 16.99 0.05 -1.75
N LYS A 14 17.64 -0.91 -1.09
CA LYS A 14 18.75 -0.70 -0.15
C LYS A 14 19.91 0.12 -0.72
N ASP A 15 20.17 0.00 -2.02
CA ASP A 15 21.28 0.67 -2.68
C ASP A 15 21.21 2.20 -2.58
N LEU A 16 19.99 2.76 -2.56
CA LEU A 16 19.76 4.21 -2.42
C LEU A 16 20.10 4.74 -1.03
N PHE A 17 20.25 3.85 -0.04
CA PHE A 17 20.42 4.21 1.37
C PHE A 17 21.79 3.79 1.94
N LYS A 18 22.73 3.35 1.08
CA LYS A 18 24.10 3.02 1.50
C LYS A 18 24.77 4.23 2.17
N GLY A 19 25.44 3.99 3.30
CA GLY A 19 26.10 5.05 4.08
C GLY A 19 25.16 5.92 4.93
N THR A 20 23.85 5.63 4.93
CA THR A 20 22.88 6.29 5.82
C THR A 20 22.64 5.47 7.09
N TRP A 21 22.20 6.13 8.16
CA TRP A 21 21.87 5.48 9.44
C TRP A 21 20.83 4.35 9.31
N ILE A 22 19.90 4.43 8.36
CA ILE A 22 18.81 3.46 8.22
C ILE A 22 19.25 2.14 7.54
N CYS A 23 20.40 2.15 6.87
CA CYS A 23 20.94 0.98 6.16
C CYS A 23 21.02 -0.28 7.03
N ASP A 24 21.44 -0.14 8.29
CA ASP A 24 21.66 -1.27 9.21
C ASP A 24 20.51 -1.45 10.22
N LYS A 25 19.51 -0.57 10.18
CA LYS A 25 18.38 -0.55 11.12
C LYS A 25 17.07 -1.00 10.50
N TRP A 26 17.02 -1.15 9.18
CA TRP A 26 15.83 -1.56 8.44
C TRP A 26 15.96 -3.00 7.93
N SER A 27 14.88 -3.77 7.90
CA SER A 27 14.88 -5.17 7.44
C SER A 27 14.95 -5.29 5.91
N TRP A 28 14.78 -4.19 5.17
CA TRP A 28 14.78 -4.12 3.69
C TRP A 28 13.82 -5.12 3.03
N GLU A 29 12.80 -5.57 3.75
CA GLU A 29 11.76 -6.43 3.19
C GLU A 29 10.88 -5.60 2.23
N PRO A 30 10.66 -6.07 0.99
CA PRO A 30 9.82 -5.36 0.04
C PRO A 30 8.34 -5.49 0.41
N PHE A 31 7.69 -4.36 0.55
CA PHE A 31 6.25 -4.23 0.73
C PHE A 31 5.61 -3.69 -0.55
N PRO A 32 4.36 -4.08 -0.87
CA PRO A 32 3.63 -3.48 -1.97
C PRO A 32 3.32 -2.02 -1.62
N VAL A 33 3.81 -1.08 -2.44
CA VAL A 33 3.56 0.35 -2.28
C VAL A 33 2.56 0.81 -3.32
N VAL A 34 1.33 1.13 -2.87
CA VAL A 34 0.32 1.77 -3.72
C VAL A 34 0.51 3.27 -3.63
N ARG A 35 0.79 3.91 -4.77
CA ARG A 35 0.88 5.37 -4.86
C ARG A 35 -0.40 5.89 -5.50
N LEU A 36 -1.08 6.79 -4.80
CA LEU A 36 -2.22 7.53 -5.31
C LEU A 36 -1.79 8.97 -5.52
N ASP A 37 -1.73 9.40 -6.77
CA ASP A 37 -1.44 10.78 -7.10
C ASP A 37 -2.76 11.55 -7.28
N MET A 38 -3.12 12.33 -6.27
CA MET A 38 -4.34 13.14 -6.33
C MET A 38 -4.17 14.41 -7.18
N ASN A 39 -2.93 14.83 -7.48
CA ASN A 39 -2.70 16.02 -8.30
C ASN A 39 -3.06 15.76 -9.77
N SER A 40 -2.98 14.50 -10.21
CA SER A 40 -3.37 14.09 -11.55
C SER A 40 -4.86 13.82 -11.72
N LEU A 41 -5.65 13.83 -10.64
CA LEU A 41 -7.09 13.54 -10.69
C LEU A 41 -7.89 14.80 -10.98
N ASN A 42 -8.96 14.65 -11.77
CA ASN A 42 -9.94 15.71 -11.92
C ASN A 42 -10.72 15.88 -10.61
N THR A 43 -10.50 17.02 -9.95
CA THR A 43 -11.08 17.36 -8.63
C THR A 43 -12.06 18.53 -8.72
N GLU A 44 -12.47 18.92 -9.94
CA GLU A 44 -13.32 20.11 -10.17
C GLU A 44 -14.68 20.03 -9.46
N ASN A 45 -15.24 18.82 -9.31
CA ASN A 45 -16.45 18.59 -8.53
C ASN A 45 -16.48 17.17 -7.92
N PRO A 46 -17.38 16.91 -6.95
CA PRO A 46 -17.45 15.63 -6.26
C PRO A 46 -17.72 14.41 -7.15
N GLU A 47 -18.49 14.56 -8.23
CA GLU A 47 -18.82 13.45 -9.13
C GLU A 47 -17.62 13.08 -10.02
N LEU A 48 -16.91 14.07 -10.54
CA LEU A 48 -15.67 13.86 -11.30
C LEU A 48 -14.57 13.24 -10.43
N LEU A 49 -14.45 13.67 -9.17
CA LEU A 49 -13.51 13.07 -8.21
C LEU A 49 -13.84 11.59 -7.96
N LYS A 50 -15.11 11.27 -7.72
CA LYS A 50 -15.57 9.89 -7.52
C LYS A 50 -15.25 9.00 -8.72
N GLN A 51 -15.45 9.52 -9.93
CA GLN A 51 -15.10 8.81 -11.16
C GLN A 51 -13.58 8.62 -11.29
N ALA A 52 -12.80 9.68 -11.07
CA ALA A 52 -11.36 9.64 -11.15
C ALA A 52 -10.73 8.64 -10.14
N ILE A 53 -11.29 8.54 -8.94
CA ILE A 53 -10.89 7.53 -7.94
C ILE A 53 -11.25 6.12 -8.43
N ASP A 54 -12.42 5.91 -9.04
CA ASP A 54 -12.79 4.58 -9.58
C ASP A 54 -11.83 4.13 -10.68
N ASP A 55 -11.50 5.05 -11.59
CA ASP A 55 -10.58 4.81 -12.70
C ASP A 55 -9.17 4.49 -12.19
N GLU A 56 -8.70 5.21 -11.17
CA GLU A 56 -7.41 4.93 -10.53
C GLU A 56 -7.38 3.55 -9.86
N MET A 57 -8.46 3.16 -9.15
CA MET A 57 -8.58 1.82 -8.57
C MET A 57 -8.52 0.72 -9.63
N ARG A 58 -9.17 0.93 -10.79
CA ARG A 58 -9.12 0.00 -11.92
C ARG A 58 -7.70 -0.08 -12.50
N SER A 59 -7.06 1.07 -12.72
CA SER A 59 -5.67 1.15 -13.19
C SER A 59 -4.73 0.38 -12.28
N LEU A 60 -4.81 0.62 -10.96
CA LEU A 60 -4.05 -0.12 -9.96
C LEU A 60 -4.35 -1.62 -9.99
N SER A 61 -5.61 -2.01 -10.12
CA SER A 61 -5.99 -3.42 -10.19
C SER A 61 -5.34 -4.14 -11.39
N VAL A 62 -5.31 -3.48 -12.55
CA VAL A 62 -4.66 -4.00 -13.76
C VAL A 62 -3.14 -4.06 -13.57
N ASN A 63 -2.53 -2.98 -13.09
CA ASN A 63 -1.08 -2.89 -12.88
C ASN A 63 -0.56 -3.97 -11.93
N TYR A 64 -1.34 -4.29 -10.89
CA TYR A 64 -0.98 -5.32 -9.93
C TYR A 64 -1.50 -6.71 -10.30
N GLY A 65 -2.28 -6.85 -11.38
CA GLY A 65 -2.88 -8.11 -11.81
C GLY A 65 -3.83 -8.70 -10.75
N VAL A 66 -4.63 -7.85 -10.12
CA VAL A 66 -5.65 -8.25 -9.14
C VAL A 66 -7.02 -7.87 -9.68
N GLU A 67 -8.01 -8.73 -9.50
CA GLU A 67 -9.39 -8.42 -9.78
C GLU A 67 -10.00 -7.70 -8.57
N LEU A 68 -10.88 -6.71 -8.74
CA LEU A 68 -11.64 -6.10 -7.64
C LEU A 68 -13.12 -6.47 -7.82
N LYS A 69 -13.73 -7.06 -6.79
CA LYS A 69 -15.11 -7.57 -6.82
C LYS A 69 -16.09 -6.67 -6.10
N ARG A 70 -15.62 -5.89 -5.13
CA ARG A 70 -16.47 -4.96 -4.38
C ARG A 70 -16.85 -3.77 -5.26
N SER A 71 -18.07 -3.26 -5.08
CA SER A 71 -18.62 -2.14 -5.87
C SER A 71 -18.40 -0.78 -5.21
N THR A 72 -18.31 -0.72 -3.88
CA THR A 72 -18.10 0.52 -3.13
C THR A 72 -16.62 0.93 -3.13
N TYR A 73 -16.36 2.24 -3.05
CA TYR A 73 -14.99 2.78 -3.08
C TYR A 73 -14.11 2.28 -1.94
N ASP A 74 -14.63 2.33 -0.71
CA ASP A 74 -13.99 1.80 0.49
C ASP A 74 -13.74 0.28 0.38
N GLY A 75 -14.71 -0.43 -0.20
CA GLY A 75 -14.61 -1.86 -0.46
C GLY A 75 -13.48 -2.19 -1.44
N LYS A 76 -13.43 -1.51 -2.59
CA LYS A 76 -12.37 -1.68 -3.60
C LYS A 76 -10.99 -1.39 -3.01
N PHE A 77 -10.89 -0.33 -2.20
CA PHE A 77 -9.65 0.05 -1.54
C PHE A 77 -9.16 -1.04 -0.57
N TYR A 78 -10.07 -1.53 0.28
CA TYR A 78 -9.77 -2.60 1.23
C TYR A 78 -9.35 -3.89 0.49
N GLU A 79 -10.10 -4.29 -0.52
CA GLU A 79 -9.83 -5.50 -1.31
C GLU A 79 -8.49 -5.40 -2.06
N LEU A 80 -8.14 -4.23 -2.59
CA LEU A 80 -6.84 -3.99 -3.22
C LEU A 80 -5.70 -4.23 -2.21
N ILE A 81 -5.77 -3.60 -1.03
CA ILE A 81 -4.74 -3.75 0.01
C ILE A 81 -4.62 -5.21 0.47
N GLU A 82 -5.75 -5.88 0.70
CA GLU A 82 -5.81 -7.28 1.12
C GLU A 82 -5.11 -8.19 0.11
N LYS A 83 -5.49 -8.10 -1.18
CA LYS A 83 -4.90 -8.92 -2.24
C LYS A 83 -3.42 -8.65 -2.47
N LEU A 84 -2.99 -7.39 -2.37
CA LEU A 84 -1.57 -7.04 -2.47
C LEU A 84 -0.75 -7.60 -1.30
N SER A 85 -1.31 -7.55 -0.09
CA SER A 85 -0.69 -8.13 1.10
C SER A 85 -0.53 -9.65 0.97
N GLU A 86 -1.57 -10.34 0.49
CA GLU A 86 -1.51 -11.79 0.22
C GLU A 86 -0.47 -12.15 -0.84
N LYS A 87 -0.42 -11.39 -1.94
CA LYS A 87 0.56 -11.59 -3.01
C LYS A 87 2.00 -11.42 -2.50
N SER A 88 2.25 -10.43 -1.64
CA SER A 88 3.54 -10.24 -0.97
C SER A 88 3.88 -11.38 0.00
N LYS A 89 2.90 -11.95 0.71
CA LYS A 89 3.12 -13.12 1.58
C LYS A 89 3.42 -14.39 0.79
N LYS A 90 2.71 -14.64 -0.31
CA LYS A 90 2.93 -15.80 -1.18
C LYS A 90 4.31 -15.80 -1.82
N ASN A 91 4.84 -14.63 -2.17
CA ASN A 91 6.19 -14.51 -2.70
C ASN A 91 7.29 -14.72 -1.63
N ARG A 92 6.94 -14.72 -0.34
CA ARG A 92 7.84 -15.03 0.79
C ARG A 92 7.84 -16.52 1.15
N SER A 93 6.96 -17.33 0.55
CA SER A 93 6.74 -18.74 0.91
C SER A 93 7.80 -19.73 0.42
N SER A 94 8.83 -19.32 -0.35
CA SER A 94 9.96 -20.22 -0.64
C SER A 94 11.04 -20.24 0.46
N CYS A 95 10.95 -19.38 1.48
CA CYS A 95 11.96 -19.28 2.54
C CYS A 95 11.44 -19.38 3.98
N TRP A 96 10.14 -19.61 4.21
CA TRP A 96 9.61 -19.73 5.58
C TRP A 96 8.73 -20.97 5.74
N SER A 97 9.28 -21.99 6.39
CA SER A 97 8.49 -22.97 7.13
C SER A 97 8.48 -22.54 8.61
N MET A 98 7.26 -22.43 9.18
CA MET A 98 6.91 -22.15 10.60
C MET A 98 7.13 -20.69 11.06
N ASN A 99 6.22 -19.99 11.76
CA ASN A 99 5.29 -20.38 12.83
C ASN A 99 4.03 -19.48 12.78
N THR A 100 2.85 -20.08 12.65
CA THR A 100 1.54 -19.42 12.57
C THR A 100 0.98 -19.10 13.95
N LYS A 101 1.37 -17.95 14.53
CA LYS A 101 0.59 -17.32 15.62
C LYS A 101 0.61 -15.79 15.50
N ASN A 102 -0.14 -15.22 14.55
CA ASN A 102 -0.73 -13.89 14.73
C ASN A 102 -1.90 -13.64 13.75
N PRO A 103 -3.16 -13.95 14.11
CA PRO A 103 -4.31 -13.70 13.27
C PRO A 103 -5.03 -12.42 13.72
N SER A 104 -4.49 -11.24 13.39
CA SER A 104 -5.25 -9.98 13.38
C SER A 104 -4.36 -8.82 12.97
N LEU A 105 -4.34 -8.51 11.67
CA LEU A 105 -4.03 -7.16 11.20
C LEU A 105 -5.23 -6.27 11.54
N THR A 106 -5.36 -5.91 12.82
CA THR A 106 -6.23 -4.81 13.23
C THR A 106 -5.63 -3.55 12.65
N ILE A 107 -6.29 -3.03 11.63
CA ILE A 107 -6.00 -1.74 11.03
C ILE A 107 -6.13 -0.69 12.13
N TYR A 108 -5.02 -0.16 12.63
CA TYR A 108 -5.01 0.99 13.53
C TYR A 108 -5.34 2.25 12.71
N LEU A 109 -6.60 2.42 12.30
CA LEU A 109 -7.14 3.75 12.04
C LEU A 109 -7.43 4.41 13.40
N THR A 110 -6.37 4.83 14.09
CA THR A 110 -6.55 5.65 15.30
C THR A 110 -6.87 7.07 14.87
N ASN A 111 -8.17 7.36 14.88
CA ASN A 111 -8.74 8.68 14.92
C ASN A 111 -8.12 9.42 16.13
N ARG A 112 -7.12 10.28 15.91
CA ARG A 112 -6.60 11.15 16.98
C ARG A 112 -7.74 12.11 17.36
N LYS A 113 -8.39 11.85 18.49
CA LYS A 113 -9.20 12.88 19.17
C LYS A 113 -8.30 14.11 19.42
N PRO A 114 -8.78 15.34 19.20
CA PRO A 114 -8.05 16.52 19.59
C PRO A 114 -7.88 16.51 21.11
N THR A 115 -6.65 16.70 21.57
CA THR A 115 -6.38 17.04 22.97
C THR A 115 -6.63 18.53 23.14
N LYS A 116 -7.17 18.88 24.32
CA LYS A 116 -7.89 20.10 24.69
C LYS A 116 -7.33 21.41 24.17
#